data_AF-A0A3D3J1I7-F1
#
_entry.id   AF-A0A3D3J1I7-F1
#
_cell.length_a   1.000
_cell.length_b   1.000
_cell.length_c   1.000
_cell.angle_alpha   90.00
_cell.angle_beta   90.00
_cell.angle_gamma   90.00
#
_symmetry.space_group_name_H-M   'P 1'
#
loop_
_entity.id
_entity.type
_entity.pdbx_description
1 polymer ?
#
loop_
_entity_poly.entity_id
_entity_poly.type
_entity_poly.pdbx_seq_one_letter_code
_entity_poly.pdbx_strand_id
1 'polypeptide(L)' 'GLSALLSMLNSCAAGVSVVNIDNGFGAGYMASMINRR' A
#
# COMPACT_ATOMS: atom_id res chain seq x y z
N GLY A 1 -11.09 8.17 -5.88
CA GLY A 1 -10.10 8.09 -4.77
C GLY A 1 -10.54 7.15 -3.67
N LEU A 2 -11.54 7.53 -2.87
CA LEU A 2 -11.93 6.80 -1.66
C LEU A 2 -12.42 5.36 -1.91
N SER A 3 -13.25 5.13 -2.92
CA SER A 3 -13.70 3.77 -3.29
C SER A 3 -12.54 2.84 -3.64
N ALA A 4 -11.50 3.34 -4.32
CA ALA A 4 -10.31 2.55 -4.63
C ALA A 4 -9.50 2.21 -3.37
N LEU A 5 -9.33 3.19 -2.46
CA LEU A 5 -8.64 2.97 -1.19
C LEU A 5 -9.37 1.93 -0.32
N LEU A 6 -10.69 2.04 -0.18
CA LEU A 6 -11.50 1.08 0.58
C LEU A 6 -11.49 -0.32 -0.04
N SER A 7 -11.56 -0.41 -1.37
CA SER A 7 -11.44 -1.70 -2.07
C SER A 7 -10.09 -2.37 -1.80
N MET A 8 -8.99 -1.62 -1.78
CA MET A 8 -7.66 -2.16 -1.47
C MET A 8 -7.54 -2.60 0.00
N LEU A 9 -8.04 -1.80 0.95
CA LEU A 9 -8.04 -2.14 2.38
C LEU A 9 -8.91 -3.37 2.69
N ASN A 10 -10.01 -3.57 1.96
CA ASN A 10 -10.94 -4.68 2.17
C ASN A 10 -10.60 -5.94 1.34
N SER A 11 -9.43 -5.98 0.68
CA SER A 11 -9.06 -7.11 -0.18
C SER A 11 -8.67 -8.39 0.58
N CYS A 12 -8.42 -8.31 1.89
CA CYS A 12 -8.02 -9.41 2.78
C CYS A 12 -6.80 -10.23 2.30
N ALA A 13 -6.03 -9.75 1.33
CA ALA A 13 -4.87 -10.44 0.80
C ALA A 13 -3.65 -10.25 1.72
N ALA A 14 -3.03 -11.36 2.13
CA ALA A 14 -1.83 -11.33 2.96
C ALA A 14 -0.67 -10.66 2.21
N GLY A 15 0.14 -9.88 2.94
CA GLY A 15 1.32 -9.20 2.38
C GLY A 15 1.00 -7.94 1.57
N VAL A 16 -0.26 -7.50 1.50
CA VAL A 16 -0.63 -6.23 0.89
C VAL A 16 -0.40 -5.07 1.86
N SER A 17 0.28 -4.03 1.39
CA SER A 17 0.43 -2.76 2.09
C SER A 17 -0.22 -1.66 1.25
N VAL A 18 -1.19 -0.94 1.84
CA VAL A 18 -1.96 0.11 1.15
C VAL A 18 -1.45 1.47 1.61
N VAL A 19 -1.24 2.39 0.66
CA VAL A 19 -0.89 3.79 0.93
C VAL A 19 -1.96 4.73 0.37
N ASN A 20 -1.92 5.99 0.80
CA ASN A 20 -2.80 7.03 0.23
C ASN A 20 -2.62 7.16 -1.29
N ILE A 21 -3.70 7.57 -1.98
CA ILE A 21 -3.63 7.90 -3.41
C ILE A 21 -2.60 9.02 -3.60
N ASP A 22 -1.78 8.89 -4.63
CA ASP A 22 -0.66 9.77 -4.98
C ASP A 22 0.55 9.73 -4.02
N ASN A 23 0.51 8.94 -2.93
CA ASN A 23 1.68 8.78 -2.04
C ASN A 23 2.68 7.73 -2.59
N GLY A 24 3.22 8.01 -3.77
CA GLY A 24 4.22 7.14 -4.42
C GLY A 24 5.53 7.03 -3.64
N PHE A 25 5.95 8.10 -2.97
CA PHE A 25 7.16 8.09 -2.14
C PHE A 25 7.03 7.14 -0.94
N GLY A 26 5.90 7.21 -0.22
CA GLY A 26 5.62 6.31 0.90
C GLY A 26 5.58 4.84 0.45
N ALA A 27 5.03 4.57 -0.74
CA ALA A 27 5.05 3.22 -1.32
C ALA A 27 6.49 2.74 -1.58
N GLY A 28 7.35 3.57 -2.17
CA GLY A 28 8.75 3.23 -2.44
C GLY A 28 9.57 2.99 -1.16
N TYR A 29 9.37 3.83 -0.14
CA TYR A 29 10.01 3.65 1.17
C TYR A 29 9.58 2.33 1.83
N MET A 30 8.28 2.05 1.85
CA MET A 30 7.73 0.78 2.36
C MET A 30 8.30 -0.43 1.61
N ALA A 31 8.37 -0.35 0.28
CA ALA A 31 8.97 -1.41 -0.55
C ALA A 31 10.44 -1.64 -0.19
N SER A 32 11.22 -0.58 0.05
CA SER A 32 12.62 -0.71 0.48
C SER A 32 12.74 -1.39 1.85
N MET A 33 11.86 -1.07 2.80
CA MET A 33 11.84 -1.74 4.11
C MET A 33 11.48 -3.23 3.99
N ILE A 34 10.54 -3.58 3.11
CA ILE A 34 10.18 -4.98 2.82
C ILE A 34 11.37 -5.72 2.20
N ASN A 35 12.08 -5.09 1.25
CA ASN A 35 13.23 -5.69 0.56
C ASN A 35 14.49 -5.80 1.44
N ARG A 36 14.54 -5.07 2.56
CA ARG A 36 15.62 -5.14 3.56
C ARG A 36 15.35 -6.15 4.67
N ARG A 37 14.33 -7.00 4.51
CA ARG A 37 14.19 -8.25 5.28
C ARG A 37 15.18 -9.29 4.78
#